data_AF-A0AAE0UUD1-F1
#
_entry.id   AF-A0AAE0UUD1-F1
#
_cell.length_a   1.000
_cell.length_b   1.000
_cell.length_c   1.000
_cell.angle_alpha   90.00
_cell.angle_beta   90.00
_cell.angle_gamma   90.00
#
_symmetry.space_group_name_H-M   'P 1'
#
loop_
_entity.id
_entity.type
_entity.pdbx_description
1 polymer ?
#
loop_
_entity_poly.entity_id
_entity_poly.type
_entity_poly.pdbx_seq_one_letter_code
_entity_poly.pdbx_strand_id
1 'polypeptide(L)' 'MHRSNHIKFADDTTVVGLIRKNNESAYREEMQRLTAWCKASNLSLNVEKMKEMAVDFRRAQSDHSPLNIDGSNVESTK' A
#
# COMPACT_ATOMS: atom_id res chain seq x y z
N MET A 1 0.76 -15.38 -35.68
CA MET A 1 0.92 -15.48 -34.22
C MET A 1 -0.06 -14.51 -33.57
N HIS A 2 -1.14 -15.01 -32.96
CA HIS A 2 -2.11 -14.17 -32.27
C HIS A 2 -1.59 -13.96 -30.84
N ARG A 3 -1.12 -12.75 -30.49
CA ARG A 3 -0.85 -12.40 -29.10
C ARG A 3 -2.20 -12.14 -28.44
N SER A 4 -2.75 -13.17 -27.79
CA SER A 4 -3.89 -12.99 -26.89
C SER A 4 -3.42 -12.16 -25.71
N ASN A 5 -3.76 -10.87 -25.68
CA ASN A 5 -3.49 -10.01 -24.53
C ASN A 5 -4.48 -10.38 -23.43
N HIS A 6 -4.07 -11.23 -22.50
CA HIS A 6 -4.85 -11.54 -21.30
C HIS A 6 -4.71 -10.38 -20.30
N ILE A 7 -5.76 -9.57 -20.17
CA ILE A 7 -5.85 -8.54 -19.14
C ILE A 7 -6.32 -9.23 -17.86
N LYS A 8 -5.48 -9.22 -16.82
CA LYS A 8 -5.81 -9.73 -15.48
C LYS A 8 -6.00 -8.55 -14.54
N PHE A 9 -7.10 -8.58 -13.79
CA PHE A 9 -7.37 -7.63 -12.71
C PHE A 9 -7.15 -8.35 -11.38
N ALA A 10 -6.56 -7.66 -10.41
CA ALA A 10 -6.63 -8.04 -9.01
C ALA A 10 -7.70 -7.14 -8.39
N ASP A 11 -8.76 -7.73 -7.83
CA ASP A 11 -9.90 -6.95 -7.32
C ASP A 11 -9.49 -6.16 -6.07
N ASP A 12 -8.92 -6.83 -5.08
CA ASP A 12 -8.43 -6.21 -3.85
C ASP A 12 -7.06 -6.80 -3.46
N THR A 13 -6.21 -5.96 -2.87
CA THR A 13 -4.89 -6.36 -2.34
C THR A 13 -4.69 -5.75 -0.97
N THR A 14 -4.20 -6.53 -0.02
CA THR A 14 -3.91 -6.06 1.34
C THR A 14 -2.46 -6.35 1.69
N VAL A 15 -1.74 -5.34 2.17
CA VAL A 15 -0.39 -5.47 2.73
C VAL A 15 -0.47 -5.18 4.22
N VAL A 16 0.09 -6.08 5.03
CA VAL A 16 0.10 -5.96 6.48
C VAL A 16 1.54 -5.97 6.95
N GLY A 17 1.93 -4.99 7.76
CA GLY A 17 3.24 -4.92 8.38
C GLY A 17 3.13 -4.65 9.88
N LEU A 18 4.00 -5.29 10.66
CA LEU A 18 4.07 -5.06 12.10
C LEU A 18 4.92 -3.84 12.40
N ILE A 19 4.32 -2.81 13.01
CA ILE A 19 5.05 -1.63 13.50
C ILE A 19 5.68 -1.96 14.85
N ARG A 20 7.01 -1.89 14.94
CA ARG A 20 7.76 -2.13 16.19
C ARG A 20 8.50 -0.88 16.60
N LYS A 21 8.39 -0.47 17.87
CA LYS A 21 9.07 0.74 18.41
C LYS A 21 8.80 2.00 17.56
N ASN A 22 7.57 2.13 17.08
CA ASN A 22 7.17 3.19 16.15
C ASN A 22 7.91 3.22 14.80
N ASN A 23 8.57 2.13 14.45
CA ASN A 23 9.26 1.96 13.18
C ASN A 23 8.35 1.19 12.20
N GLU A 24 7.86 1.91 11.20
CA GLU A 24 7.02 1.40 10.11
C GLU A 24 7.80 1.10 8.82
N SER A 25 9.13 1.25 8.81
CA SER A 25 9.98 1.09 7.61
C SER A 25 9.74 -0.22 6.86
N ALA A 26 9.58 -1.34 7.58
CA ALA A 26 9.31 -2.63 6.95
C ALA A 26 8.00 -2.62 6.15
N TYR A 27 6.93 -2.02 6.69
CA TYR A 27 5.66 -1.86 5.98
C TYR A 27 5.81 -0.93 4.76
N ARG A 28 6.54 0.18 4.92
CA ARG A 28 6.81 1.13 3.83
C ARG A 28 7.62 0.50 2.70
N GLU A 29 8.60 -0.33 3.03
CA GLU A 29 9.41 -1.06 2.05
C GLU A 29 8.55 -2.05 1.25
N GLU A 30 7.66 -2.80 1.91
CA GLU A 30 6.73 -3.69 1.22
C GLU A 30 5.75 -2.93 0.31
N MET A 31 5.25 -1.76 0.72
CA MET A 31 4.44 -0.90 -0.15
C MET A 31 5.22 -0.39 -1.37
N GLN A 32 6.50 -0.04 -1.21
CA GLN A 32 7.37 0.34 -2.32
C GLN A 32 7.59 -0.82 -3.29
N ARG A 33 7.84 -2.03 -2.77
CA ARG A 33 7.99 -3.25 -3.57
C ARG A 33 6.72 -3.59 -4.34
N LEU A 34 5.55 -3.50 -3.71
CA LEU A 34 4.25 -3.68 -4.37
C LEU A 34 4.08 -2.67 -5.51
N THR A 35 4.33 -1.39 -5.24
CA THR A 35 4.22 -0.31 -6.24
C THR A 35 5.15 -0.55 -7.44
N ALA A 36 6.41 -0.95 -7.18
CA ALA A 36 7.37 -1.28 -8.22
C ALA A 36 6.93 -2.49 -9.05
N TRP A 37 6.41 -3.53 -8.40
CA TRP A 37 5.89 -4.72 -9.08
C TRP A 37 4.67 -4.40 -9.95
N CYS A 38 3.75 -3.56 -9.47
CA CYS A 38 2.61 -3.10 -10.26
C CYS A 38 3.07 -2.36 -11.53
N LYS A 39 4.03 -1.43 -11.40
CA LYS A 39 4.62 -0.72 -12.55
C LYS A 39 5.26 -1.67 -13.55
N ALA A 40 6.05 -2.64 -13.07
CA ALA A 40 6.70 -3.64 -13.92
C ALA A 40 5.70 -4.58 -14.61
N SER A 41 4.53 -4.79 -14.02
CA SER A 41 3.48 -5.70 -14.50
C SER A 41 2.36 -4.99 -15.28
N ASN A 42 2.53 -3.70 -15.61
CA ASN A 42 1.50 -2.87 -16.26
C ASN A 42 0.18 -2.81 -15.47
N LEU A 43 0.24 -2.92 -14.14
CA LEU A 43 -0.89 -2.75 -13.23
C LEU A 43 -0.93 -1.30 -12.73
N SER A 44 -2.11 -0.68 -12.79
CA SER A 44 -2.35 0.64 -12.20
C SER A 44 -2.93 0.48 -10.81
N LEU A 45 -2.33 1.13 -9.82
CA LEU A 45 -2.86 1.21 -8.46
C LEU A 45 -3.87 2.36 -8.38
N ASN A 46 -5.07 2.07 -7.86
CA ASN A 46 -6.06 3.09 -7.59
C ASN A 46 -5.86 3.64 -6.17
N VAL A 47 -5.03 4.68 -6.06
CA VAL A 47 -4.70 5.33 -4.78
C VAL A 47 -5.94 5.94 -4.11
N GLU A 48 -6.90 6.47 -4.88
CA GLU A 48 -8.13 7.07 -4.34
C GLU A 48 -9.01 6.04 -3.60
N LYS A 49 -8.94 4.77 -3.99
CA LYS A 49 -9.68 3.68 -3.32
C LYS A 49 -8.87 3.02 -2.21
N MET A 50 -7.57 3.30 -2.11
CA MET A 50 -6.71 2.67 -1.13
C MET A 50 -6.96 3.25 0.25
N LYS A 51 -7.06 2.36 1.25
CA LYS A 51 -7.19 2.72 2.66
C LYS A 51 -5.99 2.21 3.43
N GLU A 52 -5.36 3.10 4.18
CA GLU A 52 -4.36 2.73 5.18
C GLU A 52 -5.03 2.63 6.55
N MET A 53 -4.77 1.55 7.27
CA MET A 53 -5.32 1.34 8.62
C MET A 53 -4.20 0.97 9.58
N ALA A 54 -4.04 1.75 10.65
CA ALA A 54 -3.09 1.48 11.72
C ALA A 54 -3.84 1.12 12.99
N VAL A 55 -3.60 -0.08 13.52
CA VAL A 55 -4.23 -0.56 14.76
C VAL A 55 -3.23 -0.44 15.91
N ASP A 56 -3.49 0.48 16.84
CA ASP A 56 -2.66 0.71 18.02
C ASP A 56 -3.49 0.58 19.31
N PHE A 57 -3.10 -0.36 20.17
CA PHE A 57 -3.77 -0.63 21.45
C PHE A 57 -3.24 0.24 22.60
N ARG A 58 -2.21 1.06 22.36
CA ARG A 58 -1.68 1.97 23.39
C ARG A 58 -2.66 3.11 23.66
N ARG A 59 -2.71 3.58 24.91
CA ARG A 59 -3.55 4.74 25.31
C ARG A 59 -3.15 6.03 24.58
N ALA A 60 -1.87 6.18 24.28
CA ALA A 60 -1.34 7.26 23.44
C ALA A 60 -0.96 6.65 22.09
N GLN A 61 -1.72 7.01 21.06
CA GLN A 61 -1.42 6.61 19.69
C GLN A 61 -0.17 7.34 19.20
N SER A 62 0.68 6.63 18.47
CA SER A 62 1.75 7.29 17.72
C SER A 62 1.20 8.00 16.51
N ASP A 63 1.73 9.20 16.26
CA ASP A 63 1.47 9.89 15.01
C ASP A 63 2.25 9.18 13.89
N HIS A 64 1.53 8.72 12.86
CA HIS A 64 2.11 8.08 11.69
C HIS A 64 2.09 9.07 10.54
N SER A 65 3.17 9.12 9.76
CA SER A 65 3.19 9.95 8.56
C SER A 65 2.17 9.40 7.56
N PRO A 66 1.47 10.23 6.77
CA PRO A 66 0.57 9.70 5.73
C PRO A 66 1.32 8.77 4.77
N LEU A 67 0.68 7.69 4.32
CA LEU A 67 1.20 6.91 3.20
C LEU A 67 1.09 7.71 1.91
N ASN A 68 2.22 7.83 1.21
CA ASN A 68 2.30 8.48 -0.09
C ASN A 68 2.74 7.46 -1.14
N ILE A 69 1.96 7.33 -2.20
CA ILE A 69 2.25 6.47 -3.35
C ILE A 69 2.32 7.37 -4.57
N ASP A 70 3.49 7.46 -5.19
CA ASP A 70 3.73 8.26 -6.40
C ASP A 70 3.30 9.73 -6.30
N GLY A 71 3.43 10.34 -5.11
CA GLY A 71 3.04 11.73 -4.87
C GLY A 71 1.61 11.90 -4.40
N SER A 72 0.78 10.86 -4.47
CA SER A 72 -0.61 10.87 -3.96
C SER A 72 -0.68 10.32 -2.55
N ASN A 73 -1.35 11.06 -1.65
CA ASN A 73 -1.61 10.58 -0.29
C ASN A 73 -2.75 9.57 -0.29
N VAL A 74 -2.52 8.45 0.41
CA VAL A 74 -3.52 7.43 0.70
C VAL A 74 -4.37 7.91 1.87
N GLU A 75 -5.66 7.59 1.84
CA GLU A 75 -6.56 7.90 2.95
C GLU A 75 -6.26 7.02 4.16
N SER A 76 -5.98 7.65 5.30
CA SER A 76 -5.78 6.96 6.58
C SER A 76 -7.11 6.84 7.34
N THR A 77 -7.45 5.62 7.73
CA THR A 77 -8.60 5.31 8.61
C THR A 77 -8.11 5.18 10.05
N LYS A 78 -8.88 5.74 10.98
CA LYS A 78 -8.61 5.71 12.43
C LYS A 78 -9.51 4.72 13.15
#